data_AF-A0A953M6E7-F1
#
_entry.id   AF-A0A953M6E7-F1
#
_cell.length_a   1.000
_cell.length_b   1.000
_cell.length_c   1.000
_cell.angle_alpha   90.00
_cell.angle_beta   90.00
_cell.angle_gamma   90.00
#
_symmetry.space_group_name_H-M   'P 1'
#
loop_
_entity.id
_entity.type
_entity.pdbx_description
1 polymer ?
#
loop_
_entity_poly.entity_id
_entity_poly.type
_entity_poly.pdbx_seq_one_letter_code
_entity_poly.pdbx_strand_id
1 'polypeptide(L)'
;MTPEQASRSGDERRPNPGAGGDHVRVVLLGRTGLDASLREDASIEMVRARTALEAVGEVAAPPASSRTMPTVVVVGQGGEPTEHSAAFVSAIRDANPTAKLIRIEQGRN
;
A
#
# COMPACT_ATOMS: atom_id res chain seq x y z
N MET A 1 -23.31 -41.61 -32.26
CA MET A 1 -22.85 -40.20 -32.34
C MET A 1 -23.09 -39.57 -30.97
N THR A 2 -22.04 -38.99 -30.43
CA THR A 2 -21.78 -38.66 -29.01
C THR A 2 -22.53 -37.43 -28.49
N PRO A 3 -22.82 -37.36 -27.17
CA PRO A 3 -23.24 -36.14 -26.50
C PRO A 3 -22.03 -35.24 -26.18
N GLU A 4 -22.14 -33.96 -26.50
CA GLU A 4 -21.12 -32.93 -26.30
C GLU A 4 -21.04 -32.54 -24.81
N GLN A 5 -19.98 -33.02 -24.18
CA GLN A 5 -19.40 -32.63 -22.89
C GLN A 5 -19.24 -31.09 -22.82
N ALA A 6 -19.76 -30.43 -21.79
CA ALA A 6 -19.11 -30.20 -20.49
C ALA A 6 -18.48 -28.80 -20.35
N SER A 7 -18.64 -28.23 -19.16
CA SER A 7 -17.71 -27.28 -18.53
C SER A 7 -17.63 -25.87 -19.12
N ARG A 8 -18.64 -25.04 -18.83
CA ARG A 8 -18.41 -23.61 -18.60
C ARG A 8 -18.24 -23.36 -17.09
N SER A 9 -17.15 -23.87 -16.52
CA SER A 9 -16.60 -23.26 -15.31
C SER A 9 -16.01 -21.92 -15.74
N GLY A 10 -16.81 -20.87 -15.61
CA GLY A 10 -16.33 -19.50 -15.63
C GLY A 10 -15.33 -19.37 -14.49
N ASP A 11 -14.06 -19.34 -14.87
CA ASP A 11 -12.92 -19.08 -14.01
C ASP A 11 -13.10 -17.66 -13.42
N GLU A 12 -13.80 -17.56 -12.27
CA GLU A 12 -13.75 -16.41 -11.35
C GLU A 12 -12.40 -16.41 -10.62
N ARG A 13 -11.28 -16.48 -11.37
CA ARG A 13 -10.02 -15.94 -10.86
C ARG A 13 -10.27 -14.47 -10.61
N ARG A 14 -10.58 -14.16 -9.35
CA ARG A 14 -10.28 -12.86 -8.78
C ARG A 14 -8.89 -12.48 -9.28
N PRO A 15 -8.69 -11.30 -9.90
CA PRO A 15 -7.37 -10.89 -10.31
C PRO A 15 -6.44 -11.05 -9.11
N ASN A 16 -5.43 -11.92 -9.25
CA ASN A 16 -4.43 -12.12 -8.23
C ASN A 16 -3.65 -10.80 -8.11
N PRO A 17 -3.71 -10.06 -6.99
CA PRO A 17 -3.10 -8.73 -6.86
C PRO A 17 -1.56 -8.76 -6.80
N GLY A 18 -0.91 -9.81 -7.34
CA GLY A 18 0.54 -9.96 -7.40
C GLY A 18 1.06 -10.60 -8.69
N ALA A 19 0.25 -10.64 -9.76
CA ALA A 19 0.64 -11.25 -11.04
C ALA A 19 1.28 -10.27 -12.06
N GLY A 20 1.57 -9.04 -11.66
CA GLY A 20 2.36 -8.08 -12.43
C GLY A 20 3.58 -7.70 -11.62
N GLY A 21 4.76 -7.64 -12.25
CA GLY A 21 5.96 -7.01 -11.70
C GLY A 21 5.78 -5.49 -11.62
N ASP A 22 4.73 -5.07 -10.92
CA ASP A 22 4.32 -3.68 -10.76
C ASP A 22 5.03 -3.13 -9.55
N HIS A 23 5.92 -2.18 -9.81
CA HIS A 23 6.59 -1.46 -8.75
C HIS A 23 5.56 -0.76 -7.85
N VAL A 24 5.76 -0.85 -6.53
CA VAL A 24 4.85 -0.27 -5.54
C VAL A 24 5.59 0.79 -4.74
N ARG A 25 4.91 1.90 -4.44
CA ARG A 25 5.44 2.91 -3.54
C ARG A 25 4.91 2.67 -2.14
N VAL A 26 5.81 2.54 -1.18
CA VAL A 26 5.47 2.27 0.23
C VAL A 26 5.94 3.43 1.10
N VAL A 27 4.99 4.14 1.70
CA VAL A 27 5.24 5.19 2.68
C VAL A 27 5.12 4.60 4.08
N LEU A 28 6.23 4.49 4.80
CA LEU A 28 6.28 3.99 6.18
C LEU A 28 6.17 5.15 7.16
N LEU A 29 5.19 5.08 8.06
CA LEU A 29 4.93 6.08 9.09
C LEU A 29 5.04 5.46 10.48
N GLY A 30 5.90 6.02 11.31
CA GLY A 30 6.18 5.49 12.65
C GLY A 30 7.03 4.21 12.63
N ARG A 31 6.97 3.44 13.72
CA ARG A 31 7.73 2.19 13.84
C ARG A 31 6.96 1.03 13.22
N THR A 32 7.33 0.65 12.00
CA THR A 32 6.68 -0.42 11.25
C THR A 32 7.41 -1.76 11.37
N GLY A 33 8.74 -1.74 11.50
CA GLY A 33 9.57 -2.95 11.50
C GLY A 33 9.72 -3.59 10.11
N LEU A 34 9.21 -2.94 9.05
CA LEU A 34 9.25 -3.44 7.67
C LEU A 34 10.43 -2.91 6.88
N ASP A 35 11.15 -1.93 7.41
CA ASP A 35 12.19 -1.23 6.65
C ASP A 35 13.34 -2.13 6.19
N ALA A 36 13.69 -3.14 6.97
CA ALA A 36 14.76 -4.06 6.61
C ALA A 36 14.32 -5.00 5.48
N SER A 37 13.13 -5.61 5.60
CA SER A 37 12.63 -6.57 4.62
C SER A 37 12.25 -5.90 3.30
N LEU A 38 11.67 -4.70 3.33
CA LEU A 38 11.25 -4.00 2.10
C LEU A 38 12.43 -3.38 1.33
N ARG A 39 13.55 -3.05 2.01
CA ARG A 39 14.72 -2.45 1.34
C ARG A 39 15.41 -3.42 0.38
N GLU A 40 15.31 -4.72 0.62
CA GLU A 40 15.92 -5.75 -0.22
C GLU A 40 15.14 -5.97 -1.53
N ASP A 41 13.92 -5.44 -1.62
CA ASP A 41 13.05 -5.58 -2.78
C ASP A 41 13.17 -4.38 -3.74
N ALA A 42 13.84 -4.59 -4.87
CA ALA A 42 14.03 -3.57 -5.90
C ALA A 42 12.73 -3.16 -6.63
N SER A 43 11.62 -3.90 -6.44
CA SER A 43 10.31 -3.50 -6.95
C SER A 43 9.64 -2.44 -6.06
N ILE A 44 10.20 -2.14 -4.88
CA ILE A 44 9.59 -1.23 -3.90
C ILE A 44 10.31 0.12 -3.88
N GLU A 45 9.55 1.19 -4.15
CA GLU A 45 9.97 2.54 -3.82
C GLU A 45 9.59 2.84 -2.36
N MET A 46 10.54 2.69 -1.44
CA MET A 46 10.30 2.90 -0.01
C MET A 46 10.61 4.33 0.41
N VAL A 47 9.63 5.00 1.03
CA VAL A 47 9.73 6.35 1.60
C VAL A 47 9.42 6.28 3.09
N ARG A 48 10.22 6.96 3.92
CA ARG A 48 9.98 7.00 5.37
C ARG A 48 9.52 8.40 5.78
N ALA A 49 8.33 8.49 6.35
CA ALA A 49 7.79 9.69 6.97
C ALA A 49 7.89 9.60 8.51
N ARG A 50 8.35 10.68 9.14
CA ARG A 50 8.47 10.80 10.59
C ARG A 50 7.20 11.33 11.24
N THR A 51 6.37 12.05 10.48
CA THR A 51 5.12 12.64 10.96
C THR A 51 3.96 12.37 10.00
N ALA A 52 2.73 12.47 10.50
CA ALA A 52 1.53 12.33 9.68
C ALA A 52 1.48 13.39 8.55
N LEU A 53 1.90 14.62 8.83
CA LEU A 53 1.93 15.68 7.83
C LEU A 53 2.96 15.40 6.72
N GLU A 54 4.14 14.91 7.10
CA GLU A 54 5.16 14.47 6.14
C GLU A 54 4.65 13.32 5.27
N ALA A 55 3.93 12.35 5.85
CA ALA A 55 3.33 11.26 5.08
C ALA A 55 2.31 11.76 4.05
N VAL A 56 1.49 12.76 4.39
CA VAL A 56 0.57 13.40 3.43
C VAL A 56 1.36 14.07 2.30
N GLY A 57 2.42 14.81 2.64
CA GLY A 57 3.31 15.43 1.66
C GLY A 57 3.96 14.42 0.71
N GLU A 58 4.45 13.30 1.24
CA GLU A 58 5.04 12.23 0.45
C GLU A 58 4.03 11.57 -0.50
N VAL A 59 2.80 11.34 -0.04
CA VAL A 59 1.73 10.79 -0.90
C VAL A 59 1.33 11.75 -2.00
N ALA A 60 1.31 13.06 -1.72
CA ALA A 60 1.00 14.10 -2.71
C ALA A 60 2.15 14.31 -3.70
N ALA A 61 3.39 14.07 -3.28
CA ALA A 61 4.55 14.19 -4.14
C ALA A 61 4.54 13.08 -5.21
N PRO A 62 4.91 13.40 -6.47
CA PRO A 62 5.08 12.38 -7.50
C PRO A 62 6.17 11.36 -7.08
N PRO A 63 6.02 10.08 -7.44
CA PRO A 63 7.07 9.08 -7.21
C PRO A 63 8.38 9.50 -7.89
N ALA A 64 9.50 9.02 -7.37
CA ALA A 64 10.82 9.29 -7.97
C ALA A 64 10.92 8.67 -9.39
N SER A 65 10.21 7.58 -9.61
CA SER A 65 10.00 7.01 -10.94
C SER A 65 8.99 7.82 -11.75
N SER A 66 9.21 7.93 -13.06
CA SER A 66 8.20 8.48 -13.98
C SER A 66 6.96 7.58 -14.17
N ARG A 67 6.94 6.40 -13.54
CA ARG A 67 5.83 5.44 -13.63
C ARG A 67 4.76 5.75 -12.60
N THR A 68 3.49 5.62 -12.99
CA THR A 68 2.38 5.57 -12.05
C THR A 68 2.44 4.27 -11.27
N MET A 69 2.66 4.36 -9.96
CA MET A 69 2.73 3.21 -9.06
C MET A 69 1.57 3.24 -8.07
N PRO A 70 1.02 2.08 -7.69
CA PRO A 70 0.15 2.00 -6.51
C PRO A 70 0.90 2.52 -5.28
N THR A 71 0.26 3.38 -4.49
CA THR A 71 0.82 3.90 -3.24
C THR A 71 0.18 3.21 -2.04
N VAL A 72 1.01 2.71 -1.13
CA VAL A 72 0.58 2.11 0.14
C VAL A 72 1.22 2.89 1.28
N VAL A 73 0.40 3.31 2.24
CA VAL A 73 0.84 3.95 3.49
C VAL A 73 0.70 2.94 4.61
N VAL A 74 1.82 2.58 5.23
CA VAL A 74 1.85 1.67 6.38
C VAL A 74 2.06 2.48 7.65
N VAL A 75 1.10 2.41 8.56
CA VAL A 75 1.11 3.11 9.83
C VAL A 75 1.47 2.13 10.93
N GLY A 76 2.64 2.35 11.54
CA GLY A 76 3.12 1.60 12.68
C GLY A 76 3.03 2.38 13.98
N GLN A 77 3.66 1.85 15.03
CA GLN A 77 3.55 2.38 16.38
C GLN A 77 4.13 3.80 16.46
N GLY A 78 3.35 4.72 17.05
CA GLY A 78 3.73 6.13 17.21
C GLY A 78 3.66 6.96 15.93
N GLY A 79 3.18 6.38 14.82
CA GLY A 79 2.97 7.08 13.56
C GLY A 79 1.57 7.70 13.40
N GLU A 80 0.58 7.17 14.11
CA GLU A 80 -0.80 7.64 14.00
C GLU A 80 -1.04 8.92 14.82
N PRO A 81 -1.69 9.94 14.23
CA PRO A 81 -2.23 11.05 15.00
C PRO A 81 -3.53 10.62 15.69
N THR A 82 -3.44 10.16 16.94
CA THR A 82 -4.55 9.55 17.71
C THR A 82 -5.83 10.38 17.79
N GLU A 83 -5.73 11.70 17.82
CA GLU A 83 -6.91 12.60 17.89
C GLU A 83 -7.44 13.01 16.50
N HIS A 84 -6.68 12.74 15.44
CA HIS A 84 -6.93 13.24 14.09
C HIS A 84 -6.86 12.15 13.01
N SER A 85 -7.05 10.88 13.37
CA SER A 85 -6.96 9.75 12.44
C SER A 85 -7.89 9.89 11.23
N ALA A 86 -9.12 10.37 11.43
CA ALA A 86 -10.06 10.59 10.34
C ALA A 86 -9.61 11.71 9.38
N ALA A 87 -9.11 12.83 9.93
CA ALA A 87 -8.57 13.92 9.13
C ALA A 87 -7.33 13.50 8.35
N PHE A 88 -6.45 12.70 8.97
CA PHE A 88 -5.29 12.12 8.30
C PHE A 88 -5.70 11.20 7.14
N VAL A 89 -6.66 10.30 7.34
CA VAL A 89 -7.18 9.43 6.26
C VAL A 89 -7.76 10.26 5.12
N SER A 90 -8.55 11.30 5.43
CA SER A 90 -9.10 12.21 4.42
C SER A 90 -8.00 12.89 3.62
N ALA A 91 -7.01 13.47 4.30
CA ALA A 91 -5.89 14.16 3.65
C ALA A 91 -5.09 13.22 2.73
N ILE A 92 -4.86 11.97 3.12
CA ILE A 92 -4.21 10.98 2.25
C ILE A 92 -5.07 10.68 1.01
N ARG A 93 -6.39 10.58 1.16
CA ARG A 93 -7.31 10.35 0.05
C ARG A 93 -7.40 11.54 -0.91
N ASP A 94 -7.36 12.75 -0.38
CA ASP A 94 -7.34 13.97 -1.19
C ASP A 94 -6.03 14.08 -1.98
N ALA A 95 -4.90 13.71 -1.36
CA ALA A 95 -3.59 13.69 -2.01
C ALA A 95 -3.48 12.58 -3.08
N ASN A 96 -3.99 11.38 -2.79
CA ASN A 96 -4.04 10.28 -3.74
C ASN A 96 -5.28 9.41 -3.49
N PRO A 97 -6.32 9.53 -4.34
CA PRO A 97 -7.58 8.80 -4.16
C PRO A 97 -7.41 7.28 -4.11
N THR A 98 -6.38 6.75 -4.78
CA THR A 98 -6.15 5.31 -4.90
C THR A 98 -5.26 4.73 -3.80
N ALA A 99 -4.60 5.57 -2.99
CA ALA A 99 -3.65 5.12 -1.98
C ALA A 99 -4.29 4.15 -0.97
N LYS A 100 -3.59 3.10 -0.58
CA LYS A 100 -4.08 2.15 0.44
C LYS A 100 -3.46 2.51 1.79
N LEU A 101 -4.27 2.57 2.85
CA LEU A 101 -3.76 2.68 4.22
C LEU A 101 -3.84 1.33 4.91
N ILE A 102 -2.75 0.93 5.54
CA ILE A 102 -2.65 -0.28 6.33
C ILE A 102 -2.11 0.11 7.70
N ARG A 103 -2.86 -0.22 8.75
CA ARG A 103 -2.35 -0.17 10.11
C ARG A 103 -1.78 -1.52 10.48
N ILE A 104 -0.61 -1.54 11.09
CA ILE A 104 -0.04 -2.75 11.66
C ILE A 104 -0.11 -2.68 13.18
N GLU A 105 -0.92 -3.57 13.75
CA GLU A 105 -0.91 -3.83 15.19
C GLU A 105 0.28 -4.76 15.46
N GLN A 106 1.24 -4.34 16.29
CA GLN A 106 2.29 -5.27 16.72
C GLN A 106 1.64 -6.29 17.66
N GLY A 107 1.69 -7.57 17.25
CA GLY A 107 1.23 -8.67 18.10
C GLY A 107 1.94 -8.61 19.45
N ARG A 108 1.17 -8.61 20.54
CA ARG A 108 1.71 -8.74 21.89
C ARG A 108 2.38 -10.11 22.00
N ASN A 109 3.70 -10.12 22.11
CA ASN A 109 4.46 -11.29 22.51
C ASN A 109 4.40 -11.44 24.04
#